data_AF-A0A913WYF4-F1
#
_entry.id   AF-A0A913WYF4-F1
#
_cell.length_a   1.000
_cell.length_b   1.000
_cell.length_c   1.000
_cell.angle_alpha   90.00
_cell.angle_beta   90.00
_cell.angle_gamma   90.00
#
_symmetry.space_group_name_H-M   'P 1'
#
loop_
_entity.id
_entity.type
_entity.pdbx_description
1 polymer ?
#
loop_
_entity_poly.entity_id
_entity_poly.type
_entity_poly.pdbx_seq_one_letter_code
_entity_poly.pdbx_strand_id
1 'polypeptide(L)'
;KVSDFGTYELTAECSKHLDGLTNSTKTKSESLFLDVLPGPGRRYKKLKDLPPQTVKEDIIAYHLSTKTPGIGNWKRVAELYGIPNEGIKRIDPRNKEDGDYGSAINTLEYIESSSPKETVYNFCKCLKKIKQNAIVEKLEDYLVCEDKGQSEC
;
A
#
# COMPACT_ATOMS: atom_id res chain seq x y z
N LYS A 1 2.53 15.61 8.67
CA LYS A 1 3.48 14.83 9.53
C LYS A 1 2.78 13.49 9.71
N VAL A 2 3.13 12.51 8.89
CA VAL A 2 2.42 11.23 8.79
C VAL A 2 2.36 10.57 10.15
N SER A 3 1.14 10.17 10.56
CA SER A 3 0.98 9.21 11.66
C SER A 3 1.53 7.90 11.14
N ASP A 4 2.81 7.67 11.39
CA ASP A 4 3.56 6.59 10.76
C ASP A 4 3.03 5.23 11.24
N PHE A 5 2.92 4.24 10.34
CA PHE A 5 2.46 2.87 10.64
C PHE A 5 3.22 1.88 9.78
N GLY A 6 3.57 0.72 10.33
CA GLY A 6 4.37 -0.28 9.64
C GLY A 6 5.42 -0.92 10.53
N THR A 7 6.33 -1.66 9.90
CA THR A 7 7.42 -2.34 10.60
C THR A 7 8.67 -1.47 10.59
N TYR A 8 9.23 -1.23 11.77
CA TYR A 8 10.45 -0.47 11.97
C TYR A 8 11.56 -1.40 12.46
N GLU A 9 12.73 -1.28 11.84
CA GLU A 9 13.95 -1.94 12.26
C GLU A 9 15.04 -0.88 12.36
N LEU A 10 15.75 -0.86 13.50
CA LEU A 10 16.91 -0.03 13.69
C LEU A 10 18.15 -0.85 13.36
N THR A 11 19.02 -0.28 12.53
CA THR A 11 20.35 -0.86 12.28
C THR A 11 21.38 0.05 12.94
N ALA A 12 22.09 -0.49 13.93
CA ALA A 12 23.23 0.17 14.55
C ALA A 12 24.53 -0.38 13.93
N GLU A 13 25.41 0.52 13.53
CA GLU A 13 26.73 0.18 13.00
C GLU A 13 27.79 0.72 13.93
N CYS A 14 28.68 -0.15 14.42
CA CYS A 14 29.82 0.23 15.24
C CYS A 14 31.11 -0.08 14.47
N SER A 15 31.82 0.98 14.06
CA SER A 15 33.14 0.89 13.45
C SER A 15 34.23 1.00 14.51
N LYS A 16 35.05 -0.04 14.64
CA LYS A 16 36.28 0.04 15.44
C LYS A 16 37.45 0.25 14.48
N HIS A 17 38.11 1.41 14.61
CA HIS A 17 39.41 1.64 13.98
C HIS A 17 40.50 1.06 14.88
N LEU A 18 41.02 -0.12 14.54
CA LEU A 18 42.30 -0.60 15.05
C LEU A 18 43.28 -0.64 13.87
N ASP A 19 44.36 0.11 13.96
CA ASP A 19 45.60 0.01 13.18
C ASP A 19 45.47 -0.59 11.77
N GLY A 20 44.73 0.10 10.91
CA GLY A 20 44.66 -0.21 9.47
C GLY A 20 43.62 -1.25 9.02
N LEU A 21 42.88 -1.89 9.94
CA LEU A 21 41.74 -2.75 9.60
C LEU A 21 40.42 -2.15 10.15
N THR A 22 39.52 -1.73 9.26
CA THR A 22 38.17 -1.31 9.63
C THR A 22 37.26 -2.51 9.80
N ASN A 23 37.12 -2.98 11.05
CA ASN A 23 36.09 -3.95 11.39
C ASN A 23 34.80 -3.20 11.78
N SER A 24 33.79 -3.31 10.93
CA SER A 24 32.45 -2.78 11.19
C SER A 24 31.52 -3.92 11.61
N THR A 25 30.84 -3.75 12.75
CA THR A 25 29.80 -4.68 13.21
C THR A 25 28.44 -4.02 13.05
N LYS A 26 27.55 -4.66 12.30
CA LYS A 26 26.15 -4.23 12.11
C LYS A 26 25.25 -5.09 12.98
N THR A 27 24.50 -4.46 13.88
CA THR A 27 23.49 -5.12 14.70
C THR A 27 22.12 -4.56 14.33
N LYS A 28 21.15 -5.45 14.10
CA LYS A 28 19.76 -5.07 13.85
C LYS A 28 18.91 -5.27 15.10
N SER A 29 17.99 -4.34 15.37
CA SER A 29 16.97 -4.52 16.41
C SER A 29 15.97 -5.61 16.03
N GLU A 30 15.21 -6.08 17.01
CA GLU A 30 13.91 -6.70 16.74
C GLU A 30 12.99 -5.72 16.00
N SER A 31 12.17 -6.25 15.11
CA SER A 31 11.24 -5.46 14.30
C SER A 31 10.03 -5.05 15.14
N LEU A 32 9.77 -3.75 15.25
CA LEU A 32 8.59 -3.22 15.94
C LEU A 32 7.48 -2.92 14.93
N PHE A 33 6.28 -3.43 15.18
CA PHE A 33 5.10 -3.11 14.37
C PHE A 33 4.31 -1.98 15.04
N LEU A 34 4.30 -0.82 14.39
CA LEU A 34 3.48 0.32 14.78
C LEU A 34 2.16 0.27 14.00
N ASP A 35 1.05 0.17 14.72
CA ASP A 35 -0.29 0.18 14.15
C ASP A 35 -1.01 1.50 14.46
N VAL A 36 -1.74 2.04 13.49
CA VAL A 36 -2.63 3.17 13.71
C VAL A 36 -4.02 2.61 13.91
N LEU A 37 -4.42 2.36 15.16
CA LEU A 37 -5.77 1.89 15.48
C LEU A 37 -6.76 3.06 15.47
N PRO A 38 -7.99 2.87 14.96
CA PRO A 38 -9.01 3.89 15.07
C PRO A 38 -9.33 4.11 16.55
N GLY A 39 -9.46 5.37 16.94
CA GLY A 39 -9.93 5.72 18.28
C GLY A 39 -11.33 5.13 18.57
N PRO A 40 -11.74 5.08 19.86
CA PRO A 40 -13.06 4.60 20.24
C PRO A 40 -14.17 5.28 19.43
N GLY A 41 -15.13 4.48 18.94
CA GLY A 41 -16.24 5.00 18.13
C GLY A 41 -15.87 5.38 16.69
N ARG A 42 -14.62 5.18 16.25
CA ARG A 42 -14.22 5.44 14.85
C ARG A 42 -13.97 4.16 14.07
N ARG A 43 -13.91 4.28 12.75
CA ARG A 43 -13.57 3.20 11.81
C ARG A 43 -12.66 3.70 10.70
N TYR A 44 -11.83 2.82 10.15
CA TYR A 44 -11.10 3.16 8.92
C TYR A 44 -12.06 3.40 7.77
N LYS A 45 -11.70 4.35 6.90
CA LYS A 45 -12.35 4.54 5.61
C LYS A 45 -12.16 3.30 4.72
N LYS A 46 -13.20 2.93 3.98
CA LYS A 46 -13.10 1.80 3.04
C LYS A 46 -12.51 2.26 1.72
N LEU A 47 -11.81 1.35 1.05
CA LEU A 47 -11.22 1.61 -0.28
C LEU A 47 -12.30 2.02 -1.29
N LYS A 48 -13.44 1.33 -1.26
CA LYS A 48 -14.58 1.61 -2.15
C LYS A 48 -15.17 3.02 -1.97
N ASP A 49 -15.01 3.62 -0.79
CA ASP A 49 -15.56 4.94 -0.43
C ASP A 49 -14.60 6.10 -0.86
N LEU A 50 -13.50 5.78 -1.54
CA LEU A 50 -12.61 6.78 -2.13
C LEU A 50 -13.24 7.43 -3.37
N PRO A 51 -12.96 8.73 -3.63
CA PRO A 51 -13.37 9.39 -4.87
C PRO A 51 -12.88 8.63 -6.12
N PRO A 52 -13.77 8.17 -7.02
CA PRO A 52 -13.38 7.37 -8.17
C PRO A 52 -12.39 8.09 -9.09
N GLN A 53 -12.73 9.30 -9.55
CA GLN A 53 -11.91 10.04 -10.50
C GLN A 53 -10.59 10.54 -9.87
N THR A 54 -10.70 11.36 -8.84
CA THR A 54 -9.53 12.12 -8.34
C THR A 54 -8.57 11.27 -7.52
N VAL A 55 -9.01 10.14 -6.97
CA VAL A 55 -8.17 9.28 -6.13
C VAL A 55 -7.94 7.92 -6.76
N LYS A 56 -8.98 7.19 -7.15
CA LYS A 56 -8.76 5.84 -7.70
C LYS A 56 -8.08 5.89 -9.06
N GLU A 57 -8.57 6.75 -9.96
CA GLU A 57 -8.05 6.91 -11.31
C GLU A 57 -6.75 7.74 -11.33
N ASP A 58 -6.84 9.02 -10.97
CA ASP A 58 -5.76 9.99 -11.16
C ASP A 58 -4.55 9.74 -10.23
N ILE A 59 -4.76 9.08 -9.09
CA ILE A 59 -3.69 8.78 -8.13
C ILE A 59 -3.34 7.30 -8.20
N ILE A 60 -4.23 6.42 -7.78
CA ILE A 60 -3.84 5.02 -7.55
C ILE A 60 -3.54 4.32 -8.88
N ALA A 61 -4.47 4.37 -9.84
CA ALA A 61 -4.32 3.67 -11.11
C ALA A 61 -3.21 4.26 -11.96
N TYR A 62 -3.12 5.60 -12.03
CA TYR A 62 -2.01 6.27 -12.70
C TYR A 62 -0.65 5.79 -12.18
N HIS A 63 -0.41 5.83 -10.87
CA HIS A 63 0.86 5.41 -10.30
C HIS A 63 1.13 3.90 -10.44
N LEU A 64 0.11 3.06 -10.28
CA LEU A 64 0.24 1.60 -10.45
C LEU A 64 0.41 1.16 -11.90
N SER A 65 0.06 2.00 -12.87
CA SER A 65 0.32 1.76 -14.29
C SER A 65 1.78 1.97 -14.67
N THR A 66 2.51 2.79 -13.90
CA THR A 66 3.92 3.09 -14.16
C THR A 66 4.84 1.93 -13.77
N LYS A 67 5.79 1.63 -14.64
CA LYS A 67 6.81 0.60 -14.43
C LYS A 67 8.12 1.24 -13.99
N THR A 68 8.28 1.43 -12.69
CA THR A 68 9.53 1.91 -12.12
C THR A 68 10.37 0.74 -11.59
N PRO A 69 11.63 0.58 -12.00
CA PRO A 69 12.49 -0.50 -11.50
C PRO A 69 12.55 -0.55 -9.97
N GLY A 70 12.32 -1.75 -9.41
CA GLY A 70 12.36 -1.97 -7.96
C GLY A 70 11.12 -1.50 -7.18
N ILE A 71 10.14 -0.88 -7.84
CA ILE A 71 8.82 -0.51 -7.29
C ILE A 71 7.77 -1.41 -7.93
N GLY A 72 6.90 -2.03 -7.14
CA GLY A 72 5.85 -2.89 -7.67
C GLY A 72 4.73 -2.09 -8.32
N ASN A 73 4.05 -2.69 -9.30
CA ASN A 73 2.97 -2.08 -10.06
C ASN A 73 1.63 -2.80 -9.79
N TRP A 74 0.59 -2.51 -10.59
CA TRP A 74 -0.73 -3.15 -10.48
C TRP A 74 -0.64 -4.68 -10.40
N LYS A 75 0.25 -5.32 -11.16
CA LYS A 75 0.41 -6.78 -11.17
C LYS A 75 0.87 -7.29 -9.82
N ARG A 76 1.82 -6.60 -9.18
CA ARG A 76 2.30 -6.99 -7.85
C ARG A 76 1.22 -6.79 -6.79
N VAL A 77 0.37 -5.76 -6.93
CA VAL A 77 -0.81 -5.59 -6.07
C VAL A 77 -1.78 -6.76 -6.26
N ALA A 78 -2.11 -7.12 -7.50
CA ALA A 78 -2.99 -8.24 -7.82
C ALA A 78 -2.49 -9.57 -7.19
N GLU A 79 -1.19 -9.84 -7.29
CA GLU A 79 -0.57 -11.01 -6.64
C GLU A 79 -0.73 -10.99 -5.11
N LEU A 80 -0.52 -9.84 -4.46
CA LEU A 80 -0.64 -9.71 -3.01
C LEU A 80 -2.08 -9.83 -2.50
N TYR A 81 -3.06 -9.44 -3.32
CA TYR A 81 -4.49 -9.64 -3.06
C TYR A 81 -4.98 -11.04 -3.47
N GLY A 82 -4.09 -11.93 -3.90
CA GLY A 82 -4.42 -13.32 -4.21
C GLY A 82 -5.20 -13.51 -5.50
N ILE A 83 -5.14 -12.55 -6.43
CA ILE A 83 -5.73 -12.72 -7.76
C ILE A 83 -4.99 -13.87 -8.47
N PRO A 84 -5.68 -14.95 -8.89
CA PRO A 84 -5.03 -16.07 -9.56
C PRO A 84 -4.33 -15.61 -10.83
N ASN A 85 -3.25 -16.31 -11.23
CA ASN A 85 -2.51 -15.99 -12.46
C ASN A 85 -3.40 -15.91 -13.70
N GLU A 86 -4.45 -16.72 -13.78
CA GLU A 86 -5.45 -16.65 -14.86
C GLU A 86 -6.26 -15.36 -14.81
N GLY A 87 -6.65 -14.89 -13.62
CA GLY A 87 -7.30 -13.60 -13.42
C GLY A 87 -6.37 -12.43 -13.80
N ILE A 88 -5.10 -12.51 -13.39
CA ILE A 88 -4.09 -11.51 -13.78
C ILE A 88 -3.93 -11.46 -15.31
N LYS A 89 -3.94 -12.61 -16.00
CA LYS A 89 -3.91 -12.64 -17.48
C LYS A 89 -5.13 -11.97 -18.11
N ARG A 90 -6.33 -12.12 -17.52
CA ARG A 90 -7.55 -11.44 -18.00
C ARG A 90 -7.50 -9.92 -17.80
N ILE A 91 -6.74 -9.47 -16.81
CA ILE A 91 -6.52 -8.05 -16.50
C ILE A 91 -5.33 -7.48 -17.30
N ASP A 92 -4.45 -8.32 -17.85
CA ASP A 92 -3.19 -7.94 -18.51
C ASP A 92 -3.38 -6.90 -19.63
N PRO A 93 -2.52 -5.88 -19.70
CA PRO A 93 -2.61 -4.75 -20.64
C PRO A 93 -2.54 -5.18 -22.10
N ARG A 94 -1.93 -6.33 -22.40
CA ARG A 94 -1.88 -6.87 -23.77
C ARG A 94 -3.26 -7.28 -24.32
N ASN A 95 -4.27 -7.32 -23.46
CA ASN A 95 -5.64 -7.66 -23.79
C ASN A 95 -6.59 -6.44 -23.74
N LYS A 96 -6.09 -5.21 -23.53
CA LYS A 96 -6.92 -4.00 -23.35
C LYS A 96 -6.36 -2.79 -24.09
N GLU A 97 -7.25 -1.91 -24.55
CA GLU A 97 -6.90 -0.67 -25.26
C GLU A 97 -6.15 0.33 -24.34
N ASP A 98 -6.49 0.35 -23.05
CA ASP A 98 -5.94 1.31 -22.08
C ASP A 98 -4.59 0.88 -21.45
N GLY A 99 -4.00 -0.21 -21.91
CA GLY A 99 -2.71 -0.70 -21.44
C GLY A 99 -2.63 -0.90 -19.92
N ASP A 100 -1.47 -0.58 -19.31
CA ASP A 100 -1.22 -0.80 -17.88
C ASP A 100 -2.15 0.03 -16.98
N TYR A 101 -2.68 1.15 -17.48
CA TYR A 101 -3.63 1.99 -16.75
C TYR A 101 -4.97 1.28 -16.57
N GLY A 102 -5.52 0.72 -17.65
CA GLY A 102 -6.71 -0.11 -17.58
C GLY A 102 -6.51 -1.30 -16.65
N SER A 103 -5.35 -1.96 -16.70
CA SER A 103 -5.04 -3.08 -15.78
C SER A 103 -5.02 -2.67 -14.31
N ALA A 104 -4.54 -1.46 -14.01
CA ALA A 104 -4.56 -0.91 -12.65
C ALA A 104 -5.99 -0.67 -12.17
N ILE A 105 -6.86 -0.09 -12.99
CA ILE A 105 -8.28 0.12 -12.67
C ILE A 105 -8.99 -1.21 -12.41
N ASN A 106 -8.86 -2.17 -13.32
CA ASN A 106 -9.48 -3.48 -13.17
C ASN A 106 -8.97 -4.24 -11.93
N THR A 107 -7.72 -4.02 -11.54
CA THR A 107 -7.18 -4.57 -10.29
C THR A 107 -7.88 -3.95 -9.07
N LEU A 108 -8.12 -2.64 -9.07
CA LEU A 108 -8.86 -1.97 -7.99
C LEU A 108 -10.31 -2.44 -7.92
N GLU A 109 -11.00 -2.54 -9.05
CA GLU A 109 -12.37 -3.05 -9.13
C GLU A 109 -12.47 -4.49 -8.62
N TYR A 110 -11.48 -5.33 -8.95
CA TYR A 110 -11.41 -6.68 -8.41
C TYR A 110 -11.25 -6.68 -6.89
N ILE A 111 -10.35 -5.84 -6.35
CA ILE A 111 -10.15 -5.74 -4.89
C ILE A 111 -11.43 -5.30 -4.19
N GLU A 112 -12.13 -4.30 -4.74
CA GLU A 112 -13.38 -3.79 -4.16
C GLU A 112 -14.52 -4.80 -4.20
N SER A 113 -14.61 -5.59 -5.28
CA SER A 113 -15.63 -6.63 -5.42
C SER A 113 -15.33 -7.87 -4.57
N SER A 114 -14.06 -8.30 -4.50
CA SER A 114 -13.63 -9.49 -3.75
C SER A 114 -13.46 -9.24 -2.25
N SER A 115 -13.11 -8.01 -1.85
CA SER A 115 -12.97 -7.58 -0.46
C SER A 115 -13.75 -6.28 -0.20
N PRO A 116 -15.09 -6.31 -0.08
CA PRO A 116 -15.90 -5.10 0.13
C PRO A 116 -15.66 -4.37 1.46
N LYS A 117 -14.93 -5.02 2.38
CA LYS A 117 -14.50 -4.48 3.68
C LYS A 117 -13.07 -3.96 3.65
N GLU A 118 -12.41 -3.99 2.49
CA GLU A 118 -11.05 -3.49 2.33
C GLU A 118 -10.97 -2.04 2.77
N THR A 119 -10.03 -1.75 3.66
CA THR A 119 -9.81 -0.41 4.20
C THR A 119 -8.68 0.27 3.45
N VAL A 120 -8.73 1.60 3.37
CA VAL A 120 -7.60 2.39 2.83
C VAL A 120 -6.31 2.06 3.59
N TYR A 121 -6.41 1.85 4.90
CA TYR A 121 -5.30 1.44 5.76
C TYR A 121 -4.65 0.11 5.32
N ASN A 122 -5.44 -0.95 5.12
CA ASN A 122 -4.92 -2.25 4.69
C ASN A 122 -4.32 -2.18 3.28
N PHE A 123 -4.96 -1.43 2.40
CA PHE A 123 -4.44 -1.15 1.06
C PHE A 123 -3.09 -0.44 1.12
N CYS A 124 -2.93 0.59 1.97
CA CYS A 124 -1.65 1.26 2.19
C CYS A 124 -0.57 0.30 2.73
N LYS A 125 -0.91 -0.66 3.62
CA LYS A 125 0.05 -1.70 4.04
C LYS A 125 0.51 -2.55 2.86
N CYS A 126 -0.39 -2.90 1.94
CA CYS A 126 -0.04 -3.60 0.72
C CYS A 126 0.89 -2.75 -0.17
N LEU A 127 0.59 -1.47 -0.35
CA LEU A 127 1.42 -0.53 -1.14
C LEU A 127 2.83 -0.36 -0.56
N LYS A 128 2.98 -0.27 0.77
CA LYS A 128 4.29 -0.21 1.43
C LYS A 128 5.15 -1.45 1.15
N LYS A 129 4.55 -2.66 1.11
CA LYS A 129 5.28 -3.90 0.77
C LYS A 129 5.88 -3.89 -0.63
N ILE A 130 5.31 -3.08 -1.54
CA ILE A 130 5.77 -2.96 -2.92
C ILE A 130 6.47 -1.64 -3.20
N LYS A 131 6.84 -0.90 -2.15
CA LYS A 131 7.53 0.40 -2.21
C LYS A 131 6.77 1.50 -2.95
N GLN A 132 5.45 1.42 -3.04
CA GLN A 132 4.59 2.44 -3.63
C GLN A 132 4.28 3.57 -2.62
N ASN A 133 5.34 4.15 -2.04
CA ASN A 133 5.22 5.13 -0.96
C ASN A 133 4.56 6.44 -1.43
N ALA A 134 4.76 6.84 -2.69
CA ALA A 134 4.13 8.03 -3.26
C ALA A 134 2.59 7.95 -3.26
N ILE A 135 2.02 6.75 -3.46
CA ILE A 135 0.58 6.54 -3.36
C ILE A 135 0.15 6.63 -1.89
N VAL A 136 0.92 6.02 -0.98
CA VAL A 136 0.62 6.03 0.46
C VAL A 136 0.60 7.45 1.01
N GLU A 137 1.54 8.30 0.62
CA GLU A 137 1.57 9.72 0.98
C GLU A 137 0.31 10.45 0.49
N LYS A 138 -0.11 10.22 -0.75
CA LYS A 138 -1.33 10.81 -1.30
C LYS A 138 -2.62 10.29 -0.66
N LEU A 139 -2.58 9.10 -0.07
CA LEU A 139 -3.70 8.50 0.64
C LEU A 139 -3.74 8.87 2.13
N GLU A 140 -2.79 9.65 2.64
CA GLU A 140 -2.69 10.01 4.07
C GLU A 140 -3.98 10.64 4.60
N ASP A 141 -4.56 11.59 3.86
CA ASP A 141 -5.81 12.27 4.24
C ASP A 141 -7.01 11.31 4.29
N TYR A 142 -6.90 10.14 3.66
CA TYR A 142 -7.93 9.11 3.62
C TYR A 142 -7.70 7.99 4.65
N LEU A 143 -6.60 8.05 5.40
CA LEU A 143 -6.35 7.17 6.55
C LEU A 143 -7.10 7.62 7.81
N VAL A 144 -7.68 8.84 7.78
CA VAL A 144 -8.47 9.39 8.88
C VAL A 144 -9.67 8.49 9.15
N CYS A 145 -9.90 8.22 10.43
CA CYS A 145 -11.00 7.38 10.85
C CYS A 145 -12.30 8.18 10.90
N GLU A 146 -13.35 7.67 10.27
CA GLU A 146 -14.69 8.25 10.30
C GLU A 146 -15.38 7.86 11.61
N ASP A 147 -16.23 8.74 12.14
CA ASP A 147 -17.10 8.38 13.26
C ASP A 147 -18.03 7.24 12.81
N LYS A 148 -18.14 6.19 13.63
CA LYS A 148 -19.20 5.18 13.47
C LYS A 148 -20.49 5.92 13.76
N GLY A 149 -21.16 6.41 12.72
CA GLY A 149 -22.52 6.91 12.85
C GLY A 149 -23.31 5.93 13.70
N GLN A 150 -23.94 6.42 14.76
CA GLN A 150 -24.94 5.66 15.48
C GLN A 150 -25.96 5.21 14.42
N SER A 151 -26.03 3.91 14.14
CA SER A 151 -27.19 3.39 13.44
C SER A 151 -28.39 3.74 14.33
N GLU A 152 -29.18 4.71 13.89
CA GLU A 152 -30.52 4.92 14.40
C GLU A 152 -31.26 3.58 14.30
N CYS A 153 -31.92 3.24 15.40
CA CYS A 153 -32.64 1.99 15.63
C CYS A 153 -33.81 1.79 14.65
#